data_AF-A0A6B3FLT5-F1
#
_entry.id   AF-A0A6B3FLT5-F1
#
_cell.length_a   1.000
_cell.length_b   1.000
_cell.length_c   1.000
_cell.angle_alpha   90.00
_cell.angle_beta   90.00
_cell.angle_gamma   90.00
#
_symmetry.space_group_name_H-M   'P 1'
#
loop_
_entity.id
_entity.type
_entity.pdbx_description
1 polymer ?
#
loop_
_entity_poly.entity_id
_entity_poly.type
_entity_poly.pdbx_seq_one_letter_code
_entity_poly.pdbx_strand_id
1 'polypeptide(L)'
;MHTPITLPSMSRADQRTWEAARTVAALGELMARWLEGTLESRPGCEARCRPEDEMLPLVPTLAALCRAGYITTGSQPGIVGLGVNGGWEQHAWVDLVVTDRALLDRLVAIVTEGGMLVRVHDHRHGAPAASAEQPVVATTCDGQIHMEVGDRMRAIDMPRLWPGLHPALYEEITHGWHVSVVAPTVGAEGDGLLWPLLDRVPDTAEYEDEPEECRCGTQLGAEERYCGPACEAEAAASLAAQERFLASYQRYLDWAFPALADLATYAAGLDAEELAALAALEKESRTQQPDLWLSRRRAAGIAERRSAQFADAAGPHLHRLRRLGTAARDAGLAVLTQGLLPDPADAERLAGPWLHRKHPFPRPEHRVSWGTDTTPRNGA
;
A
#
# COMPACT_ATOMS: atom_id res chain seq x y z
N MET A 1 42.14 18.35 7.55
CA MET A 1 41.57 18.18 6.20
C MET A 1 40.69 16.94 6.25
N HIS A 2 39.37 17.11 6.37
CA HIS A 2 38.43 16.00 6.23
C HIS A 2 38.12 15.87 4.74
N THR A 3 38.65 14.83 4.12
CA THR A 3 38.21 14.41 2.78
C THR A 3 36.75 14.00 2.93
N PRO A 4 35.80 14.63 2.22
CA PRO A 4 34.42 14.19 2.26
C PRO A 4 34.39 12.74 1.75
N ILE A 5 33.94 11.82 2.61
CA ILE A 5 33.64 10.44 2.25
C ILE A 5 32.50 10.53 1.24
N THR A 6 32.85 10.41 -0.05
CA THR A 6 31.86 10.31 -1.10
C THR A 6 31.43 8.84 -1.07
N LEU A 7 30.23 8.57 -0.53
CA LEU A 7 29.67 7.22 -0.62
C LEU A 7 29.64 6.82 -2.09
N PRO A 8 30.04 5.58 -2.43
CA PRO A 8 30.01 5.13 -3.81
C PRO A 8 28.58 5.23 -4.33
N SER A 9 28.37 6.04 -5.36
CA SER A 9 27.13 6.11 -6.11
C SER A 9 27.14 5.06 -7.22
N MET A 10 25.96 4.59 -7.62
CA MET A 10 25.80 3.73 -8.79
C MET A 10 26.52 4.31 -10.02
N SER A 11 27.09 3.42 -10.85
CA SER A 11 27.72 3.83 -12.11
C SER A 11 26.67 4.46 -13.05
N ARG A 12 27.07 5.46 -13.86
CA ARG A 12 26.15 6.05 -14.85
C ARG A 12 25.68 5.04 -15.90
N ALA A 13 26.47 3.99 -16.16
CA ALA A 13 26.12 2.96 -17.12
C ALA A 13 25.01 2.06 -16.55
N ASP A 14 25.16 1.62 -15.30
CA ASP A 14 24.13 0.86 -14.57
C ASP A 14 22.86 1.70 -14.46
N GLN A 15 22.98 2.97 -14.03
CA GLN A 15 21.85 3.88 -13.93
C GLN A 15 21.07 3.98 -15.25
N ARG A 16 21.75 4.22 -16.38
CA ARG A 16 21.10 4.27 -17.70
C ARG A 16 20.47 2.93 -18.10
N THR A 17 21.07 1.82 -17.69
CA THR A 17 20.55 0.48 -17.97
C THR A 17 19.21 0.28 -17.25
N TRP A 18 19.13 0.62 -15.97
CA TRP A 18 17.88 0.59 -15.19
C TRP A 18 16.84 1.60 -15.71
N GLU A 19 17.27 2.83 -16.00
CA GLU A 19 16.42 3.88 -16.60
C GLU A 19 15.89 3.52 -17.99
N ALA A 20 16.46 2.52 -18.68
CA ALA A 20 16.03 2.05 -19.99
C ALA A 20 14.97 0.93 -19.92
N ALA A 21 14.77 0.29 -18.76
CA ALA A 21 13.69 -0.70 -18.60
C ALA A 21 12.32 -0.04 -18.76
N ARG A 22 11.46 -0.64 -19.60
CA ARG A 22 10.10 -0.12 -19.90
C ARG A 22 8.99 -1.13 -19.59
N THR A 23 9.35 -2.38 -19.33
CA THR A 23 8.41 -3.48 -19.11
C THR A 23 8.86 -4.30 -17.91
N VAL A 24 7.94 -5.02 -17.28
CA VAL A 24 8.24 -5.93 -16.17
C VAL A 24 9.22 -7.03 -16.59
N ALA A 25 9.08 -7.56 -17.81
CA ALA A 25 10.05 -8.52 -18.35
C ALA A 25 11.48 -7.95 -18.43
N ALA A 26 11.63 -6.70 -18.91
CA ALA A 26 12.93 -6.04 -18.95
C ALA A 26 13.48 -5.78 -17.53
N LEU A 27 12.63 -5.39 -16.58
CA LEU A 27 13.00 -5.23 -15.19
C LEU A 27 13.47 -6.55 -14.57
N GLY A 28 12.74 -7.64 -14.83
CA GLY A 28 13.05 -8.99 -14.40
C GLY A 28 14.42 -9.47 -14.89
N GLU A 29 14.75 -9.22 -16.15
CA GLU A 29 16.08 -9.54 -16.69
C GLU A 29 17.19 -8.71 -16.02
N LEU A 30 16.98 -7.42 -15.74
CA LEU A 30 17.96 -6.60 -15.01
C LEU A 30 18.15 -7.07 -13.57
N MET A 31 17.06 -7.44 -12.90
CA MET A 31 17.08 -8.03 -11.56
C MET A 31 17.86 -9.34 -11.52
N ALA A 32 17.60 -10.25 -12.46
CA ALA A 32 18.34 -11.50 -12.60
C ALA A 32 19.83 -11.27 -12.84
N ARG A 33 20.18 -10.34 -13.74
CA ARG A 33 21.58 -9.98 -14.03
C ARG A 33 22.32 -9.39 -12.82
N TRP A 34 21.62 -8.61 -11.98
CA TRP A 34 22.18 -8.11 -10.73
C TRP A 34 22.40 -9.23 -9.71
N LEU A 35 21.42 -10.12 -9.53
CA LEU A 35 21.54 -11.29 -8.65
C LEU A 35 22.73 -12.19 -9.06
N GLU A 36 22.91 -12.40 -10.36
CA GLU A 36 24.02 -13.19 -10.93
C GLU A 36 25.36 -12.43 -10.96
N GLY A 37 25.37 -11.16 -10.55
CA GLY A 37 26.58 -10.34 -10.47
C GLY A 37 27.11 -9.81 -11.81
N THR A 38 26.35 -9.92 -12.90
CA THR A 38 26.70 -9.34 -14.22
C THR A 38 26.31 -7.86 -14.33
N LEU A 39 25.53 -7.35 -13.38
CA LEU A 39 25.26 -5.94 -13.15
C LEU A 39 25.73 -5.57 -11.74
N GLU A 40 26.56 -4.54 -11.61
CA GLU A 40 27.24 -4.27 -10.33
C GLU A 40 26.31 -3.70 -9.27
N SER A 41 25.32 -2.90 -9.68
CA SER A 41 24.45 -2.18 -8.73
C SER A 41 22.97 -2.29 -9.11
N ARG A 42 22.11 -2.34 -8.09
CA ARG A 42 20.65 -2.22 -8.19
C ARG A 42 20.17 -0.90 -7.57
N PRO A 43 19.17 -0.23 -8.16
CA PRO A 43 18.54 0.94 -7.56
C PRO A 43 17.96 0.58 -6.18
N GLY A 44 18.10 1.49 -5.21
CA GLY A 44 17.62 1.26 -3.85
C GLY A 44 18.54 0.45 -2.96
N CYS A 45 19.61 -0.15 -3.50
CA CYS A 45 20.70 -0.75 -2.74
C CYS A 45 21.94 0.16 -2.73
N GLU A 46 22.87 -0.10 -1.80
CA GLU A 46 24.19 0.53 -1.86
C GLU A 46 24.89 0.17 -3.18
N ALA A 47 25.69 1.09 -3.73
CA ALA A 47 26.38 0.82 -4.98
C ALA A 47 27.37 -0.34 -4.81
N ARG A 48 27.42 -1.24 -5.79
CA ARG A 48 28.23 -2.48 -5.75
C ARG A 48 27.83 -3.45 -4.64
N CYS A 49 26.67 -3.25 -4.02
CA CYS A 49 26.07 -4.24 -3.14
C CYS A 49 25.61 -5.44 -3.98
N ARG A 50 26.23 -6.58 -3.70
CA ARG A 50 25.87 -7.89 -4.26
C ARG A 50 25.09 -8.68 -3.21
N PRO A 51 24.36 -9.74 -3.61
CA PRO A 51 23.85 -10.70 -2.65
C PRO A 51 24.96 -11.14 -1.68
N GLU A 52 24.63 -11.18 -0.39
CA GLU A 52 25.55 -11.66 0.64
C GLU A 52 25.89 -13.14 0.42
N ASP A 53 27.00 -13.63 0.98
CA ASP A 53 27.48 -14.99 0.74
C ASP A 53 26.42 -16.06 1.08
N GLU A 54 25.58 -15.80 2.10
CA GLU A 54 24.48 -16.68 2.51
C GLU A 54 23.36 -16.78 1.47
N MET A 55 23.21 -15.77 0.59
CA MET A 55 22.19 -15.70 -0.45
C MET A 55 22.63 -16.39 -1.75
N LEU A 56 23.92 -16.68 -1.93
CA LEU A 56 24.45 -17.24 -3.18
C LEU A 56 23.77 -18.55 -3.62
N PRO A 57 23.42 -19.49 -2.72
CA PRO A 57 22.67 -20.69 -3.11
C PRO A 57 21.27 -20.38 -3.67
N LEU A 58 20.68 -19.24 -3.33
CA LEU A 58 19.33 -18.83 -3.69
C LEU A 58 19.28 -18.06 -5.02
N VAL A 59 20.42 -17.52 -5.47
CA VAL A 59 20.52 -16.70 -6.68
C VAL A 59 19.89 -17.36 -7.91
N PRO A 60 20.11 -18.66 -8.21
CA PRO A 60 19.48 -19.29 -9.38
C PRO A 60 17.95 -19.24 -9.35
N THR A 61 17.34 -19.59 -8.22
CA THR A 61 15.88 -19.55 -8.02
C THR A 61 15.34 -18.12 -8.15
N LEU A 62 15.97 -17.16 -7.47
CA LEU A 62 15.55 -15.76 -7.50
C LEU A 62 15.67 -15.14 -8.90
N ALA A 63 16.73 -15.47 -9.63
CA ALA A 63 16.94 -15.01 -11.00
C ALA A 63 15.91 -15.62 -11.96
N ALA A 64 15.58 -16.91 -11.81
CA ALA A 64 14.54 -17.58 -12.60
C ALA A 64 13.16 -16.96 -12.35
N LEU A 65 12.81 -16.70 -11.09
CA LEU A 65 11.58 -15.99 -10.72
C LEU A 65 11.50 -14.60 -11.38
N CYS A 66 12.58 -13.81 -11.30
CA CYS A 66 12.62 -12.48 -11.92
C CYS A 66 12.41 -12.54 -13.43
N ARG A 67 13.05 -13.48 -14.13
CA ARG A 67 12.86 -13.67 -15.58
C ARG A 67 11.46 -14.12 -15.95
N ALA A 68 10.78 -14.86 -15.06
CA ALA A 68 9.40 -15.28 -15.24
C ALA A 68 8.36 -14.17 -14.92
N GLY A 69 8.80 -13.00 -14.45
CA GLY A 69 7.91 -11.85 -14.15
C GLY A 69 7.61 -11.66 -12.66
N TYR A 70 8.22 -12.44 -11.77
CA TYR A 70 8.12 -12.29 -10.33
C TYR A 70 9.29 -11.44 -9.80
N ILE A 71 9.07 -10.14 -9.63
CA ILE A 71 10.15 -9.20 -9.29
C ILE A 71 10.48 -9.26 -7.79
N THR A 72 11.67 -9.72 -7.42
CA THR A 72 12.06 -9.87 -6.00
C THR A 72 12.41 -8.54 -5.33
N THR A 73 11.87 -8.30 -4.13
CA THR A 73 12.16 -7.09 -3.33
C THR A 73 12.87 -7.36 -2.02
N GLY A 74 12.83 -8.60 -1.54
CA GLY A 74 13.53 -9.04 -0.34
C GLY A 74 13.58 -10.57 -0.31
N SER A 75 14.59 -11.12 0.35
CA SER A 75 14.74 -12.57 0.51
C SER A 75 15.74 -12.88 1.61
N GLN A 76 15.59 -14.00 2.28
CA GLN A 76 16.55 -14.51 3.27
C GLN A 76 16.48 -16.04 3.33
N PRO A 77 17.60 -16.78 3.47
CA PRO A 77 17.60 -18.22 3.71
C PRO A 77 17.02 -18.58 5.10
N GLY A 78 16.70 -19.85 5.28
CA GLY A 78 16.39 -20.41 6.58
C GLY A 78 17.68 -20.82 7.30
N ILE A 79 18.05 -20.13 8.37
CA ILE A 79 19.26 -20.42 9.17
C ILE A 79 18.92 -20.55 10.65
N VAL A 80 19.51 -21.55 11.31
CA VAL A 80 19.58 -21.63 12.77
C VAL A 80 21.03 -21.78 13.16
N GLY A 81 21.52 -20.92 14.06
CA GLY A 81 22.92 -20.99 14.47
C GLY A 81 23.34 -19.91 15.46
N LEU A 82 24.55 -20.07 15.99
CA LEU A 82 25.17 -19.05 16.83
C LEU A 82 25.83 -17.99 15.96
N GLY A 83 25.37 -16.75 16.10
CA GLY A 83 26.01 -15.57 15.53
C GLY A 83 26.80 -14.80 16.58
N VAL A 84 27.42 -13.69 16.16
CA VAL A 84 28.25 -12.84 17.05
C VAL A 84 27.46 -12.31 18.25
N ASN A 85 26.13 -12.16 18.12
CA ASN A 85 25.26 -11.51 19.10
C ASN A 85 24.23 -12.45 19.76
N GLY A 86 24.28 -13.76 19.53
CA GLY A 86 23.31 -14.70 20.12
C GLY A 86 22.93 -15.86 19.20
N GLY A 87 21.95 -16.66 19.63
CA GLY A 87 21.34 -17.71 18.83
C GLY A 87 20.31 -17.14 17.87
N TRP A 88 20.56 -17.27 16.58
CA TRP A 88 19.68 -16.82 15.51
C TRP A 88 18.77 -17.94 15.04
N GLU A 89 17.50 -17.60 14.83
CA GLU A 89 16.50 -18.46 14.20
C GLU A 89 15.82 -17.69 13.09
N GLN A 90 15.99 -18.15 11.86
CA GLN A 90 15.50 -17.51 10.64
C GLN A 90 14.58 -18.45 9.87
N HIS A 91 13.43 -17.94 9.48
CA HIS A 91 12.59 -18.56 8.46
C HIS A 91 13.13 -18.19 7.07
N ALA A 92 13.09 -19.14 6.14
CA ALA A 92 13.30 -18.83 4.74
C ALA A 92 12.13 -17.97 4.24
N TRP A 93 12.42 -16.92 3.46
CA TRP A 93 11.41 -15.98 2.99
C TRP A 93 11.79 -15.32 1.66
N VAL A 94 10.76 -14.97 0.88
CA VAL A 94 10.88 -14.09 -0.29
C VAL A 94 9.71 -13.09 -0.35
N ASP A 95 10.04 -11.87 -0.73
CA ASP A 95 9.09 -10.82 -1.13
C ASP A 95 9.16 -10.59 -2.65
N LEU A 96 7.98 -10.47 -3.25
CA LEU A 96 7.79 -10.41 -4.69
C LEU A 96 6.80 -9.31 -5.06
N VAL A 97 6.99 -8.70 -6.22
CA VAL A 97 5.97 -7.94 -6.93
C VAL A 97 5.56 -8.71 -8.16
N VAL A 98 4.25 -8.88 -8.34
CA VAL A 98 3.63 -9.55 -9.48
C VAL A 98 2.61 -8.61 -10.11
N THR A 99 2.66 -8.41 -11.42
CA THR A 99 1.71 -7.53 -12.14
C THR A 99 0.74 -8.30 -13.02
N ASP A 100 1.03 -9.58 -13.27
CA ASP A 100 0.19 -10.50 -14.02
C ASP A 100 -0.66 -11.37 -13.07
N ARG A 101 -1.96 -11.47 -13.37
CA ARG A 101 -2.91 -12.19 -12.51
C ARG A 101 -2.70 -13.70 -12.54
N ALA A 102 -2.44 -14.27 -13.72
CA ALA A 102 -2.24 -15.71 -13.87
C ALA A 102 -0.95 -16.15 -13.16
N LEU A 103 0.11 -15.33 -13.24
CA LEU A 103 1.33 -15.54 -12.47
C LEU A 103 1.09 -15.51 -10.96
N LEU A 104 0.29 -14.55 -10.47
CA LEU A 104 -0.07 -14.47 -9.05
C LEU A 104 -0.83 -15.71 -8.58
N ASP A 105 -1.90 -16.07 -9.29
CA ASP A 105 -2.77 -17.19 -8.91
C ASP A 105 -1.98 -18.50 -8.87
N ARG A 106 -1.10 -18.71 -9.86
CA ARG A 106 -0.17 -19.83 -9.89
C ARG A 106 0.77 -19.86 -8.69
N LEU A 107 1.43 -18.74 -8.40
CA LEU A 107 2.34 -18.64 -7.26
C LEU A 107 1.60 -18.99 -5.98
N VAL A 108 0.47 -18.34 -5.72
CA VAL A 108 -0.34 -18.53 -4.51
C VAL A 108 -0.80 -19.99 -4.37
N ALA A 109 -1.28 -20.61 -5.45
CA ALA A 109 -1.69 -22.01 -5.45
C ALA A 109 -0.53 -22.92 -5.06
N ILE A 110 0.61 -22.83 -5.76
CA ILE A 110 1.79 -23.64 -5.51
C ILE A 110 2.29 -23.46 -4.06
N VAL A 111 2.42 -22.22 -3.58
CA VAL A 111 3.00 -21.97 -2.26
C VAL A 111 2.05 -22.34 -1.11
N THR A 112 0.74 -22.19 -1.32
CA THR A 112 -0.28 -22.57 -0.33
C THR A 112 -0.42 -24.09 -0.25
N GLU A 113 -0.43 -24.80 -1.38
CA GLU A 113 -0.41 -26.27 -1.41
C GLU A 113 0.88 -26.84 -0.79
N GLY A 114 1.99 -26.13 -0.94
CA GLY A 114 3.26 -26.45 -0.27
C GLY A 114 3.30 -26.11 1.22
N GLY A 115 2.22 -25.57 1.79
CA GLY A 115 2.11 -25.26 3.22
C GLY A 115 2.87 -24.01 3.67
N MET A 116 3.19 -23.09 2.76
CA MET A 116 3.85 -21.83 3.11
C MET A 116 2.88 -20.84 3.77
N LEU A 117 3.43 -19.92 4.55
CA LEU A 117 2.69 -18.75 5.02
C LEU A 117 2.73 -17.69 3.92
N VAL A 118 1.56 -17.32 3.39
CA VAL A 118 1.45 -16.39 2.26
C VAL A 118 0.74 -15.11 2.70
N ARG A 119 1.28 -13.96 2.29
CA ARG A 119 0.62 -12.66 2.39
C ARG A 119 0.53 -12.06 1.01
N VAL A 120 -0.64 -11.56 0.63
CA VAL A 120 -0.87 -10.90 -0.66
C VAL A 120 -1.50 -9.54 -0.40
N HIS A 121 -0.81 -8.49 -0.81
CA HIS A 121 -1.29 -7.12 -0.74
C HIS A 121 -1.58 -6.60 -2.14
N ASP A 122 -2.84 -6.28 -2.41
CA ASP A 122 -3.25 -5.66 -3.66
C ASP A 122 -2.99 -4.15 -3.61
N HIS A 123 -2.08 -3.64 -4.43
CA HIS A 123 -1.79 -2.21 -4.52
C HIS A 123 -2.50 -1.52 -5.68
N ARG A 124 -3.36 -2.21 -6.43
CA ARG A 124 -4.12 -1.61 -7.53
C ARG A 124 -5.04 -0.51 -7.03
N HIS A 125 -5.30 0.45 -7.91
CA HIS A 125 -6.24 1.53 -7.62
C HIS A 125 -7.63 1.00 -7.28
N GLY A 126 -8.16 1.44 -6.15
CA GLY A 126 -9.49 1.01 -5.68
C GLY A 126 -9.49 -0.37 -5.01
N ALA A 127 -8.34 -1.02 -4.84
CA ALA A 127 -8.23 -2.24 -4.05
C ALA A 127 -8.76 -2.00 -2.62
N PRO A 128 -9.35 -3.04 -1.98
CA PRO A 128 -9.79 -2.96 -0.60
C PRO A 128 -8.67 -2.47 0.32
N ALA A 129 -9.04 -1.81 1.42
CA ALA A 129 -8.08 -1.49 2.47
C ALA A 129 -7.40 -2.79 2.94
N ALA A 130 -6.11 -2.69 3.25
CA ALA A 130 -5.28 -3.82 3.66
C ALA A 130 -5.99 -4.69 4.69
N SER A 131 -5.88 -6.01 4.56
CA SER A 131 -6.32 -6.90 5.64
C SER A 131 -5.50 -6.58 6.90
N ALA A 132 -6.12 -6.73 8.07
CA ALA A 132 -5.45 -6.50 9.35
C ALA A 132 -4.50 -7.65 9.74
N GLU A 133 -4.05 -8.44 8.76
CA GLU A 133 -3.12 -9.55 9.02
C GLU A 133 -1.81 -9.00 9.56
N GLN A 134 -1.37 -9.60 10.65
CA GLN A 134 -0.10 -9.23 11.25
C GLN A 134 1.06 -9.70 10.37
N PRO A 135 2.16 -8.93 10.35
CA PRO A 135 3.44 -9.38 9.81
C PRO A 135 3.85 -10.74 10.39
N VAL A 136 4.61 -11.51 9.62
CA VAL A 136 5.19 -12.79 10.05
C VAL A 136 6.57 -12.51 10.63
N VAL A 137 6.84 -13.02 11.83
CA VAL A 137 8.20 -12.99 12.40
C VAL A 137 9.10 -13.90 11.58
N ALA A 138 10.01 -13.31 10.80
CA ALA A 138 10.94 -14.06 9.95
C ALA A 138 12.26 -14.34 10.66
N THR A 139 12.62 -13.56 11.68
CA THR A 139 13.91 -13.75 12.38
C THR A 139 13.81 -13.40 13.84
N THR A 140 14.36 -14.27 14.69
CA THR A 140 14.61 -14.00 16.10
C THR A 140 16.08 -14.15 16.46
N CYS A 141 16.51 -13.45 17.50
CA CYS A 141 17.81 -13.62 18.15
C CYS A 141 17.57 -13.77 19.65
N ASP A 142 17.96 -14.91 20.23
CA ASP A 142 17.69 -15.28 21.63
C ASP A 142 16.21 -15.08 22.03
N GLY A 143 15.30 -15.46 21.12
CA GLY A 143 13.85 -15.34 21.29
C GLY A 143 13.30 -13.92 21.18
N GLN A 144 14.12 -12.90 20.88
CA GLN A 144 13.68 -11.55 20.57
C GLN A 144 13.43 -11.38 19.08
N ILE A 145 12.31 -10.75 18.72
CA ILE A 145 11.98 -10.45 17.32
C ILE A 145 13.03 -9.49 16.75
N HIS A 146 13.66 -9.89 15.66
CA HIS A 146 14.64 -9.07 14.93
C HIS A 146 14.08 -8.56 13.60
N MET A 147 13.28 -9.39 12.92
CA MET A 147 12.69 -9.03 11.64
C MET A 147 11.29 -9.60 11.50
N GLU A 148 10.39 -8.76 10.99
CA GLU A 148 9.04 -9.10 10.58
C GLU A 148 8.89 -8.81 9.08
N VAL A 149 8.12 -9.65 8.38
CA VAL A 149 7.92 -9.58 6.93
C VAL A 149 6.44 -9.73 6.57
N GLY A 150 6.06 -9.40 5.34
CA GLY A 150 4.67 -9.51 4.89
C GLY A 150 3.75 -8.38 5.34
N ASP A 151 4.31 -7.30 5.89
CA ASP A 151 3.55 -6.06 6.05
C ASP A 151 3.27 -5.41 4.69
N ARG A 152 2.18 -4.65 4.62
CA ARG A 152 1.84 -3.90 3.41
C ARG A 152 2.88 -2.82 3.18
N MET A 153 3.54 -2.87 2.02
CA MET A 153 4.52 -1.86 1.63
C MET A 153 3.88 -0.46 1.57
N ARG A 154 4.43 0.49 2.31
CA ARG A 154 3.84 1.83 2.35
C ARG A 154 4.23 2.61 1.09
N ALA A 155 3.35 3.50 0.66
CA ALA A 155 3.61 4.36 -0.50
C ALA A 155 4.89 5.20 -0.36
N ILE A 156 5.30 5.54 0.88
CA ILE A 156 6.55 6.28 1.15
C ILE A 156 7.82 5.44 0.96
N ASP A 157 7.71 4.11 0.99
CA ASP A 157 8.84 3.19 0.84
C ASP A 157 9.09 2.82 -0.63
N MET A 158 8.06 2.87 -1.50
CA MET A 158 8.18 2.56 -2.94
C MET A 158 9.26 3.36 -3.68
N PRO A 159 9.39 4.70 -3.50
CA PRO A 159 10.43 5.46 -4.18
C PRO A 159 11.85 5.05 -3.76
N ARG A 160 12.02 4.43 -2.59
CA ARG A 160 13.32 3.97 -2.09
C ARG A 160 13.76 2.68 -2.77
N LEU A 161 12.81 1.79 -3.10
CA LEU A 161 13.10 0.54 -3.79
C LEU A 161 13.36 0.72 -5.28
N TRP A 162 12.72 1.73 -5.88
CA TRP A 162 12.70 1.90 -7.33
C TRP A 162 13.16 3.27 -7.83
N PRO A 163 14.27 3.85 -7.32
CA PRO A 163 14.70 5.17 -7.76
C PRO A 163 15.14 5.13 -9.23
N GLY A 164 14.61 6.05 -10.04
CA GLY A 164 15.01 6.21 -11.44
C GLY A 164 14.37 5.20 -12.42
N LEU A 165 13.41 4.38 -12.00
CA LEU A 165 12.62 3.60 -12.97
C LEU A 165 11.81 4.53 -13.89
N HIS A 166 11.53 4.06 -15.11
CA HIS A 166 10.65 4.75 -16.03
C HIS A 166 9.25 4.93 -15.42
N PRO A 167 8.59 6.10 -15.55
CA PRO A 167 7.33 6.38 -14.87
C PRO A 167 6.23 5.33 -15.07
N ALA A 168 6.02 4.86 -16.30
CA ALA A 168 5.00 3.85 -16.59
C ALA A 168 5.30 2.49 -15.93
N LEU A 169 6.57 2.07 -15.91
CA LEU A 169 6.99 0.83 -15.26
C LEU A 169 6.92 0.97 -13.73
N TYR A 170 7.30 2.14 -13.21
CA TYR A 170 7.15 2.47 -11.79
C TYR A 170 5.67 2.39 -11.37
N GLU A 171 4.77 2.97 -12.17
CA GLU A 171 3.33 2.89 -11.92
C GLU A 171 2.83 1.44 -11.93
N GLU A 172 3.24 0.63 -12.91
CA GLU A 172 2.87 -0.79 -13.01
C GLU A 172 3.33 -1.60 -11.77
N ILE A 173 4.59 -1.45 -11.37
CA ILE A 173 5.17 -2.15 -10.21
C ILE A 173 4.53 -1.69 -8.90
N THR A 174 4.37 -0.38 -8.70
CA THR A 174 3.82 0.16 -7.44
C THR A 174 2.34 -0.13 -7.23
N HIS A 175 1.62 -0.47 -8.30
CA HIS A 175 0.22 -0.89 -8.26
C HIS A 175 0.03 -2.39 -8.50
N GLY A 176 1.10 -3.19 -8.46
CA GLY A 176 1.02 -4.65 -8.57
C GLY A 176 0.51 -5.33 -7.30
N TRP A 177 0.56 -6.65 -7.27
CA TRP A 177 0.41 -7.44 -6.05
C TRP A 177 1.76 -7.63 -5.38
N HIS A 178 1.86 -7.25 -4.12
CA HIS A 178 3.02 -7.50 -3.29
C HIS A 178 2.78 -8.78 -2.49
N VAL A 179 3.63 -9.77 -2.71
CA VAL A 179 3.48 -11.12 -2.17
C VAL A 179 4.66 -11.45 -1.28
N SER A 180 4.38 -11.94 -0.07
CA SER A 180 5.39 -12.49 0.83
C SER A 180 5.12 -13.96 1.04
N VAL A 181 6.14 -14.79 0.86
CA VAL A 181 6.08 -16.24 1.07
C VAL A 181 7.12 -16.59 2.11
N VAL A 182 6.68 -17.18 3.23
CA VAL A 182 7.53 -17.54 4.38
C VAL A 182 7.40 -19.04 4.65
N ALA A 183 8.53 -19.72 4.83
CA ALA A 183 8.54 -21.10 5.29
C ALA A 183 7.98 -21.20 6.72
N PRO A 184 7.13 -22.20 7.03
CA PRO A 184 6.51 -22.32 8.36
C PRO A 184 7.51 -22.72 9.45
N THR A 185 8.66 -23.27 9.07
CA THR A 185 9.73 -23.72 9.98
C THR A 185 11.00 -22.90 9.78
N VAL A 186 11.81 -22.80 10.83
CA VAL A 186 13.11 -22.10 10.81
C VAL A 186 14.22 -23.00 10.28
N GLY A 187 15.35 -22.40 9.89
CA GLY A 187 16.56 -23.12 9.55
C GLY A 187 16.47 -23.92 8.25
N ALA A 188 17.36 -24.91 8.13
CA ALA A 188 17.49 -25.73 6.94
C ALA A 188 16.21 -26.52 6.59
N GLU A 189 15.34 -26.79 7.55
CA GLU A 189 14.04 -27.42 7.27
C GLU A 189 13.15 -26.49 6.45
N GLY A 190 13.00 -25.23 6.86
CA GLY A 190 12.23 -24.23 6.12
C GLY A 190 12.85 -23.92 4.76
N ASP A 191 14.19 -23.85 4.71
CA ASP A 191 14.97 -23.65 3.48
C ASP A 191 14.70 -24.77 2.46
N GLY A 192 14.75 -26.04 2.93
CA GLY A 192 14.48 -27.23 2.12
C GLY A 192 13.02 -27.37 1.66
N LEU A 193 12.10 -26.59 2.23
CA LEU A 193 10.70 -26.51 1.78
C LEU A 193 10.50 -25.39 0.75
N LEU A 194 10.94 -24.16 1.04
CA LEU A 194 10.59 -22.98 0.26
C LEU A 194 11.29 -22.94 -1.11
N TRP A 195 12.61 -23.12 -1.16
CA TRP A 195 13.34 -22.88 -2.41
C TRP A 195 13.06 -23.92 -3.49
N PRO A 196 13.04 -25.24 -3.19
CA PRO A 196 12.64 -26.24 -4.18
C PRO A 196 11.19 -26.08 -4.65
N LEU A 197 10.32 -25.50 -3.81
CA LEU A 197 8.95 -25.17 -4.17
C LEU A 197 8.91 -24.02 -5.18
N LEU A 198 9.69 -22.98 -4.96
CA LEU A 198 9.80 -21.82 -5.85
C LEU A 198 10.48 -22.15 -7.18
N ASP A 199 11.41 -23.09 -7.22
CA ASP A 199 12.04 -23.58 -8.47
C ASP A 199 11.00 -24.12 -9.48
N ARG A 200 9.83 -24.59 -9.00
CA ARG A 200 8.76 -25.12 -9.86
C ARG A 200 7.86 -24.04 -10.44
N VAL A 201 7.89 -22.82 -9.92
CA VAL A 201 6.99 -21.73 -10.34
C VAL A 201 7.26 -21.30 -11.79
N PRO A 202 8.52 -21.07 -12.22
CA PRO A 202 8.82 -20.65 -13.59
C PRO A 202 8.55 -21.72 -14.68
N ASP A 203 8.69 -23.00 -14.34
CA ASP A 203 8.75 -24.12 -15.31
C ASP A 203 7.38 -24.60 -15.84
N THR A 204 6.27 -24.04 -15.34
CA THR A 204 4.92 -24.46 -15.75
C THR A 204 4.47 -23.69 -16.98
N ALA A 205 5.04 -24.02 -18.13
CA ALA A 205 4.71 -23.45 -19.44
C ALA A 205 3.37 -23.95 -20.05
N GLU A 206 2.54 -24.66 -19.29
CA GLU A 206 1.28 -25.25 -19.77
C GLU A 206 0.13 -25.02 -18.78
N TYR A 207 -0.13 -23.76 -18.41
CA TYR A 207 -1.51 -23.40 -18.09
C TYR A 207 -2.13 -23.02 -19.43
N GLU A 208 -2.86 -23.95 -20.03
CA GLU A 208 -3.80 -23.60 -21.10
C GLU A 208 -4.65 -22.45 -20.55
N ASP A 209 -4.68 -21.32 -21.28
CA ASP A 209 -5.51 -20.17 -20.92
C ASP A 209 -6.94 -20.69 -20.63
N GLU A 210 -7.32 -20.74 -19.35
CA GLU A 210 -8.73 -20.89 -19.04
C GLU A 210 -9.42 -19.68 -19.64
N PRO A 211 -10.51 -19.87 -20.42
CA PRO A 211 -11.16 -18.78 -21.12
C PRO A 211 -11.51 -17.67 -20.14
N GLU A 212 -10.98 -16.46 -20.38
CA GLU A 212 -11.24 -15.30 -19.53
C GLU A 212 -12.75 -15.13 -19.33
N GLU A 213 -13.23 -14.94 -18.11
CA GLU A 213 -14.64 -14.62 -17.87
C GLU A 213 -14.88 -13.12 -18.02
N CYS A 214 -15.84 -12.76 -18.87
CA CYS A 214 -16.40 -11.41 -18.93
C CYS A 214 -16.96 -11.02 -17.55
N ARG A 215 -16.93 -9.72 -17.23
CA ARG A 215 -17.45 -9.18 -15.95
C ARG A 215 -18.89 -9.58 -15.61
N CYS A 216 -19.70 -9.92 -16.62
CA CYS A 216 -21.06 -10.42 -16.44
C CYS A 216 -21.15 -11.94 -16.14
N GLY A 217 -20.01 -12.64 -16.04
CA GLY A 217 -19.91 -14.09 -15.83
C GLY A 217 -19.99 -14.94 -17.10
N THR A 218 -19.85 -14.33 -18.29
CA THR A 218 -19.84 -15.08 -19.57
C THR A 218 -18.43 -15.43 -19.98
N GLN A 219 -18.14 -16.70 -20.29
CA GLN A 219 -16.83 -17.10 -20.79
C GLN A 219 -16.54 -16.46 -22.15
N LEU A 220 -15.32 -15.93 -22.30
CA LEU A 220 -14.82 -15.28 -23.51
C LEU A 220 -13.98 -16.26 -24.32
N GLY A 221 -13.94 -16.06 -25.64
CA GLY A 221 -12.88 -16.65 -26.45
C GLY A 221 -11.55 -15.96 -26.16
N ALA A 222 -10.43 -16.65 -26.42
CA ALA A 222 -9.06 -16.20 -26.12
C ALA A 222 -8.67 -14.81 -26.68
N GLU A 223 -9.45 -14.24 -27.61
CA GLU A 223 -9.18 -12.93 -28.22
C GLU A 223 -10.22 -11.84 -27.85
N GLU A 224 -11.28 -12.18 -27.13
CA GLU A 224 -12.37 -11.26 -26.82
C GLU A 224 -12.26 -10.74 -25.39
N ARG A 225 -12.27 -9.41 -25.19
CA ARG A 225 -12.23 -8.80 -23.84
C ARG A 225 -13.60 -8.64 -23.17
N TYR A 226 -14.68 -8.69 -23.95
CA TYR A 226 -16.05 -8.49 -23.47
C TYR A 226 -17.00 -9.36 -24.29
N CYS A 227 -18.01 -9.93 -23.65
CA CYS A 227 -18.95 -10.86 -24.30
C CYS A 227 -19.93 -10.15 -25.25
N GLY A 228 -19.82 -8.83 -25.39
CA GLY A 228 -20.61 -8.04 -26.33
C GLY A 228 -20.63 -6.54 -26.03
N PRO A 229 -21.24 -5.74 -26.94
CA PRO A 229 -21.21 -4.28 -26.91
C PRO A 229 -21.83 -3.66 -25.65
N ALA A 230 -22.75 -4.37 -24.99
CA ALA A 230 -23.37 -3.91 -23.75
C ALA A 230 -22.38 -3.92 -22.58
N CYS A 231 -21.60 -4.99 -22.42
CA CYS A 231 -20.57 -5.11 -21.39
C CYS A 231 -19.41 -4.14 -21.65
N GLU A 232 -19.06 -3.93 -22.92
CA GLU A 232 -18.07 -2.93 -23.33
C GLU A 232 -18.55 -1.49 -23.00
N ALA A 233 -19.80 -1.16 -23.32
CA ALA A 233 -20.38 0.14 -23.02
C ALA A 233 -20.50 0.39 -21.50
N GLU A 234 -20.83 -0.64 -20.73
CA GLU A 234 -20.88 -0.58 -19.27
C GLU A 234 -19.48 -0.40 -18.65
N ALA A 235 -18.48 -1.12 -19.16
CA ALA A 235 -17.08 -0.93 -18.76
C ALA A 235 -16.59 0.49 -19.08
N ALA A 236 -16.89 1.00 -20.28
CA ALA A 236 -16.56 2.37 -20.68
C ALA A 236 -17.28 3.43 -19.82
N ALA A 237 -18.55 3.21 -19.48
CA ALA A 237 -19.30 4.11 -18.60
C ALA A 237 -18.76 4.10 -17.17
N SER A 238 -18.36 2.93 -16.66
CA SER A 238 -17.71 2.76 -15.35
C SER A 238 -16.36 3.48 -15.31
N LEU A 239 -15.53 3.32 -16.35
CA LEU A 239 -14.25 4.01 -16.47
C LEU A 239 -14.43 5.53 -16.51
N ALA A 240 -15.35 6.04 -17.34
CA ALA A 240 -15.64 7.47 -17.43
C ALA A 240 -16.19 8.04 -16.10
N ALA A 241 -16.93 7.25 -15.32
CA ALA A 241 -17.38 7.65 -13.99
C ALA A 241 -16.21 7.71 -12.99
N GLN A 242 -15.30 6.74 -13.04
CA GLN A 242 -14.09 6.71 -12.22
C GLN A 242 -13.15 7.89 -12.55
N GLU A 243 -12.94 8.21 -13.82
CA GLU A 243 -12.17 9.38 -14.26
C GLU A 243 -12.78 10.69 -13.75
N ARG A 244 -14.11 10.85 -13.82
CA ARG A 244 -14.80 12.03 -13.26
C ARG A 244 -14.65 12.14 -11.75
N PHE A 245 -14.65 11.01 -11.05
CA PHE A 245 -14.41 10.96 -9.61
C PHE A 245 -12.97 11.38 -9.28
N LEU A 246 -11.97 10.78 -9.95
CA LEU A 246 -10.56 11.10 -9.75
C LEU A 246 -10.25 12.56 -10.07
N ALA A 247 -10.79 13.11 -11.16
CA ALA A 247 -10.66 14.52 -11.50
C ALA A 247 -11.29 15.45 -10.44
N SER A 248 -12.38 15.03 -9.79
CA SER A 248 -13.01 15.79 -8.72
C SER A 248 -12.23 15.70 -7.41
N TYR A 249 -11.66 14.53 -7.12
CA TYR A 249 -10.80 14.31 -5.95
C TYR A 249 -9.47 15.06 -6.07
N GLN A 250 -8.85 15.07 -7.25
CA GLN A 250 -7.63 15.83 -7.51
C GLN A 250 -7.86 17.34 -7.31
N ARG A 251 -8.97 17.89 -7.84
CA ARG A 251 -9.34 19.30 -7.58
C ARG A 251 -9.55 19.62 -6.10
N TYR A 252 -10.02 18.65 -5.32
CA TYR A 252 -10.11 18.81 -3.87
C TYR A 252 -8.73 18.87 -3.22
N LEU A 253 -7.80 17.98 -3.60
CA LEU A 253 -6.44 17.98 -3.08
C LEU A 253 -5.65 19.23 -3.47
N ASP A 254 -5.71 19.62 -4.75
CA ASP A 254 -5.05 20.83 -5.28
C ASP A 254 -5.46 22.11 -4.53
N TRP A 255 -6.69 22.12 -3.99
CA TRP A 255 -7.18 23.24 -3.18
C TRP A 255 -6.88 23.06 -1.68
N ALA A 256 -6.99 21.84 -1.14
CA ALA A 256 -6.82 21.55 0.28
C ALA A 256 -5.36 21.71 0.74
N PHE A 257 -4.39 21.32 -0.09
CA PHE A 257 -2.98 21.39 0.26
C PHE A 257 -2.48 22.84 0.48
N PRO A 258 -2.74 23.81 -0.43
CA PRO A 258 -2.41 25.21 -0.18
C PRO A 258 -3.10 25.78 1.06
N ALA A 259 -4.38 25.45 1.29
CA ALA A 259 -5.10 25.92 2.47
C ALA A 259 -4.52 25.39 3.80
N LEU A 260 -4.06 24.13 3.81
CA LEU A 260 -3.36 23.54 4.95
C LEU A 260 -1.96 24.12 5.14
N ALA A 261 -1.26 24.46 4.05
CA ALA A 261 0.02 25.15 4.10
C ALA A 261 -0.12 26.57 4.67
N ASP A 262 -1.13 27.33 4.25
CA ASP A 262 -1.43 28.66 4.80
C ASP A 262 -1.76 28.60 6.30
N LEU A 263 -2.50 27.57 6.73
CA LEU A 263 -2.79 27.28 8.14
C LEU A 263 -1.52 26.93 8.93
N ALA A 264 -0.60 26.16 8.33
CA ALA A 264 0.68 25.82 8.95
C ALA A 264 1.63 27.04 9.03
N THR A 265 1.66 27.90 8.01
CA THR A 265 2.40 29.17 8.04
C THR A 265 1.86 30.14 9.10
N TYR A 266 0.54 30.18 9.28
CA TYR A 266 -0.09 30.94 10.37
C TYR A 266 0.29 30.39 11.76
N ALA A 267 0.40 29.07 11.89
CA ALA A 267 0.90 28.43 13.11
C ALA A 267 2.42 28.59 13.32
N ALA A 268 3.19 28.78 12.25
CA ALA A 268 4.63 29.06 12.32
C ALA A 268 4.96 30.51 12.73
N GLY A 269 3.96 31.40 12.77
CA GLY A 269 4.07 32.77 13.30
C GLY A 269 3.99 32.87 14.83
N LEU A 270 3.97 31.73 15.54
CA LEU A 270 4.04 31.71 17.00
C LEU A 270 5.43 32.15 17.46
N ASP A 271 5.48 33.10 18.39
CA ASP A 271 6.77 33.53 18.93
C ASP A 271 7.36 32.49 19.90
N ALA A 272 8.62 32.70 20.29
CA ALA A 272 9.35 31.77 21.14
C ALA A 272 8.69 31.61 22.53
N GLU A 273 7.94 32.61 23.01
CA GLU A 273 7.23 32.53 24.29
C GLU A 273 5.96 31.68 24.15
N GLU A 274 5.22 31.84 23.05
CA GLU A 274 4.03 31.04 22.73
C GLU A 274 4.38 29.57 22.46
N LEU A 275 5.49 29.29 21.76
CA LEU A 275 5.98 27.92 21.53
C LEU A 275 6.47 27.26 22.84
N ALA A 276 7.17 28.00 23.69
CA ALA A 276 7.61 27.50 24.99
C ALA A 276 6.43 27.17 25.93
N ALA A 277 5.36 27.97 25.89
CA ALA A 277 4.15 27.72 26.66
C ALA A 277 3.41 26.44 26.24
N LEU A 278 3.37 26.14 24.92
CA LEU A 278 2.76 24.92 24.39
C LEU A 278 3.59 23.67 24.72
N ALA A 279 4.92 23.74 24.59
CA ALA A 279 5.82 22.65 24.97
C ALA A 279 5.77 22.35 26.48
N ALA A 280 5.58 23.37 27.33
CA ALA A 280 5.40 23.20 28.77
C ALA A 280 4.09 22.48 29.10
N LEU A 281 2.99 22.79 28.41
CA LEU A 281 1.69 22.11 28.57
C LEU A 281 1.74 20.64 28.15
N GLU A 282 2.43 20.33 27.05
CA GLU A 282 2.61 18.95 26.62
C GLU A 282 3.38 18.15 27.68
N LYS A 283 4.48 18.72 28.20
CA LYS A 283 5.30 18.12 29.26
C LYS A 283 4.52 17.96 30.58
N GLU A 284 3.65 18.91 30.93
CA GLU A 284 2.82 18.89 32.14
C GLU A 284 1.63 17.91 32.04
N SER A 285 1.05 17.73 30.85
CA SER A 285 -0.03 16.76 30.63
C SER A 285 0.43 15.31 30.83
N ARG A 286 1.73 15.05 30.62
CA ARG A 286 2.36 13.75 30.84
C ARG A 286 2.68 13.45 32.31
N THR A 287 2.68 14.45 33.20
CA THR A 287 3.12 14.29 34.60
C THR A 287 2.01 14.30 35.65
N GLN A 288 0.73 14.42 35.26
CA GLN A 288 -0.47 14.36 36.14
C GLN A 288 -0.33 15.04 37.52
N GLN A 289 0.17 16.28 37.58
CA GLN A 289 0.16 17.05 38.83
C GLN A 289 -1.13 17.90 38.97
N PRO A 290 -1.82 17.90 40.15
CA PRO A 290 -3.15 18.51 40.28
C PRO A 290 -3.18 20.04 40.45
N ASP A 291 -2.12 20.66 40.97
CA ASP A 291 -2.19 22.04 41.51
C ASP A 291 -1.53 23.11 40.63
N LEU A 292 -1.97 23.25 39.38
CA LEU A 292 -1.45 24.27 38.45
C LEU A 292 -2.55 25.11 37.78
N TRP A 293 -3.35 25.79 38.60
CA TRP A 293 -4.50 26.59 38.17
C TRP A 293 -4.13 27.86 37.37
N LEU A 294 -2.99 28.52 37.68
CA LEU A 294 -2.58 29.76 37.01
C LEU A 294 -2.05 29.55 35.58
N SER A 295 -1.29 28.47 35.34
CA SER A 295 -0.76 28.14 34.00
C SER A 295 -1.89 27.75 33.04
N ARG A 296 -2.85 26.94 33.51
CA ARG A 296 -4.05 26.55 32.74
C ARG A 296 -4.93 27.74 32.38
N ARG A 297 -5.08 28.72 33.29
CA ARG A 297 -5.90 29.92 33.06
C ARG A 297 -5.26 30.90 32.05
N ARG A 298 -3.93 31.03 32.03
CA ARG A 298 -3.22 31.79 30.98
C ARG A 298 -3.32 31.11 29.62
N ALA A 299 -3.13 29.79 29.56
CA ALA A 299 -3.27 29.01 28.33
C ALA A 299 -4.69 29.08 27.76
N ALA A 300 -5.72 28.95 28.61
CA ALA A 300 -7.12 29.10 28.21
C ALA A 300 -7.41 30.49 27.65
N GLY A 301 -6.89 31.57 28.26
CA GLY A 301 -7.08 32.93 27.75
C GLY A 301 -6.37 33.21 26.43
N ILE A 302 -5.22 32.58 26.16
CA ILE A 302 -4.52 32.67 24.86
C ILE A 302 -5.29 31.87 23.80
N ALA A 303 -5.72 30.64 24.12
CA ALA A 303 -6.53 29.80 23.25
C ALA A 303 -7.86 30.46 22.89
N GLU A 304 -8.54 31.12 23.82
CA GLU A 304 -9.83 31.77 23.61
C GLU A 304 -9.73 33.02 22.71
N ARG A 305 -8.72 33.88 22.92
CA ARG A 305 -8.45 35.04 22.06
C ARG A 305 -8.04 34.64 20.64
N ARG A 306 -7.22 33.60 20.51
CA ARG A 306 -6.80 33.09 19.19
C ARG A 306 -7.89 32.26 18.52
N SER A 307 -8.75 31.57 19.26
CA SER A 307 -9.91 30.85 18.70
C SER A 307 -10.95 31.83 18.14
N ALA A 308 -11.14 32.99 18.75
CA ALA A 308 -11.98 34.05 18.19
C ALA A 308 -11.38 34.66 16.90
N GLN A 309 -10.08 34.93 16.87
CA GLN A 309 -9.38 35.43 15.67
C GLN A 309 -9.30 34.39 14.54
N PHE A 310 -9.11 33.12 14.90
CA PHE A 310 -9.14 31.98 13.98
C PHE A 310 -10.55 31.75 13.44
N ALA A 311 -11.59 31.89 14.27
CA ALA A 311 -12.98 31.79 13.82
C ALA A 311 -13.36 32.92 12.84
N ASP A 312 -12.87 34.13 13.06
CA ASP A 312 -13.06 35.26 12.13
C ASP A 312 -12.29 35.06 10.82
N ALA A 313 -11.03 34.63 10.88
CA ALA A 313 -10.19 34.39 9.70
C ALA A 313 -10.62 33.15 8.90
N ALA A 314 -11.03 32.08 9.58
CA ALA A 314 -11.43 30.82 8.96
C ALA A 314 -12.92 30.77 8.62
N GLY A 315 -13.76 31.68 9.13
CA GLY A 315 -15.22 31.68 8.93
C GLY A 315 -15.67 31.55 7.46
N PRO A 316 -15.15 32.35 6.53
CA PRO A 316 -15.46 32.24 5.10
C PRO A 316 -15.02 30.90 4.49
N HIS A 317 -13.88 30.37 4.94
CA HIS A 317 -13.30 29.11 4.45
C HIS A 317 -14.04 27.89 5.01
N LEU A 318 -14.44 27.93 6.29
CA LEU A 318 -15.24 26.90 6.97
C LEU A 318 -16.64 26.79 6.37
N HIS A 319 -17.29 27.90 6.02
CA HIS A 319 -18.57 27.85 5.32
C HIS A 319 -18.43 27.21 3.92
N ARG A 320 -17.32 27.46 3.22
CA ARG A 320 -17.04 26.86 1.91
C ARG A 320 -16.67 25.37 2.02
N LEU A 321 -15.87 24.99 3.01
CA LEU A 321 -15.58 23.60 3.40
C LEU A 321 -16.86 22.85 3.73
N ARG A 322 -17.79 23.48 4.45
CA ARG A 322 -19.12 22.90 4.74
C ARG A 322 -19.91 22.66 3.46
N ARG A 323 -19.97 23.62 2.54
CA ARG A 323 -20.69 23.46 1.27
C ARG A 323 -20.05 22.42 0.35
N LEU A 324 -18.73 22.37 0.28
CA LEU A 324 -18.00 21.40 -0.56
C LEU A 324 -18.03 19.99 0.04
N GLY A 325 -17.90 19.86 1.36
CA GLY A 325 -18.12 18.59 2.05
C GLY A 325 -19.57 18.11 1.91
N THR A 326 -20.56 19.03 1.92
CA THR A 326 -21.95 18.69 1.61
C THR A 326 -22.12 18.23 0.17
N ALA A 327 -21.52 18.92 -0.81
CA ALA A 327 -21.59 18.52 -2.22
C ALA A 327 -20.89 17.19 -2.51
N ALA A 328 -19.73 16.94 -1.89
CA ALA A 328 -19.01 15.67 -1.98
C ALA A 328 -19.79 14.52 -1.33
N ARG A 329 -20.43 14.79 -0.18
CA ARG A 329 -21.36 13.86 0.47
C ARG A 329 -22.57 13.56 -0.42
N ASP A 330 -23.20 14.58 -1.00
CA ASP A 330 -24.40 14.42 -1.81
C ASP A 330 -24.09 13.72 -3.14
N ALA A 331 -22.91 13.96 -3.73
CA ALA A 331 -22.40 13.22 -4.88
C ALA A 331 -22.10 11.75 -4.52
N GLY A 332 -21.47 11.50 -3.37
CA GLY A 332 -21.26 10.13 -2.87
C GLY A 332 -22.56 9.40 -2.60
N LEU A 333 -23.55 10.05 -1.98
CA LEU A 333 -24.89 9.51 -1.77
C LEU A 333 -25.65 9.27 -3.08
N ALA A 334 -25.50 10.13 -4.09
CA ALA A 334 -26.08 9.91 -5.41
C ALA A 334 -25.51 8.64 -6.07
N VAL A 335 -24.19 8.44 -6.01
CA VAL A 335 -23.52 7.21 -6.48
C VAL A 335 -24.05 5.97 -5.75
N LEU A 336 -24.26 6.07 -4.44
CA LEU A 336 -24.82 4.99 -3.61
C LEU A 336 -26.28 4.67 -3.96
N THR A 337 -27.14 5.68 -4.09
CA THR A 337 -28.59 5.50 -4.37
C THR A 337 -28.88 5.02 -5.79
N GLN A 338 -27.95 5.20 -6.74
CA GLN A 338 -28.07 4.71 -8.11
C GLN A 338 -27.59 3.26 -8.27
N GLY A 339 -27.18 2.58 -7.18
CA GLY A 339 -26.69 1.20 -7.25
C GLY A 339 -25.36 1.04 -7.99
N LEU A 340 -24.58 2.12 -8.11
CA LEU A 340 -23.32 2.14 -8.85
C LEU A 340 -22.15 1.55 -8.05
N LEU A 341 -22.39 1.17 -6.79
CA LEU A 341 -21.47 0.32 -6.04
C LEU A 341 -21.93 -1.13 -6.15
N PRO A 342 -21.05 -2.05 -6.57
CA PRO A 342 -21.41 -3.44 -6.85
C PRO A 342 -21.77 -4.25 -5.60
N ASP A 343 -21.39 -3.80 -4.40
CA ASP A 343 -21.62 -4.50 -3.14
C ASP A 343 -22.32 -3.59 -2.09
N PRO A 344 -23.46 -4.01 -1.51
CA PRO A 344 -24.10 -3.35 -0.36
C PRO A 344 -23.16 -3.11 0.84
N ALA A 345 -22.17 -3.99 1.06
CA ALA A 345 -21.16 -3.82 2.11
C ALA A 345 -20.20 -2.67 1.81
N ASP A 346 -19.89 -2.39 0.53
CA ASP A 346 -19.12 -1.23 0.12
C ASP A 346 -19.89 0.07 0.29
N ALA A 347 -21.21 0.03 0.05
CA ALA A 347 -22.10 1.14 0.33
C ALA A 347 -22.11 1.47 1.83
N GLU A 348 -22.21 0.47 2.70
CA GLU A 348 -22.16 0.64 4.15
C GLU A 348 -20.75 1.01 4.67
N ARG A 349 -19.68 0.53 4.04
CA ARG A 349 -18.30 0.87 4.41
C ARG A 349 -17.94 2.32 4.06
N LEU A 350 -18.32 2.78 2.86
CA LEU A 350 -18.04 4.14 2.38
C LEU A 350 -18.97 5.18 2.99
N ALA A 351 -20.25 4.84 3.22
CA ALA A 351 -21.25 5.74 3.78
C ALA A 351 -21.43 5.61 5.30
N GLY A 352 -21.10 4.46 5.88
CA GLY A 352 -21.37 4.12 7.28
C GLY A 352 -20.74 5.06 8.31
N PRO A 353 -19.49 5.52 8.14
CA PRO A 353 -18.91 6.55 9.01
C PRO A 353 -19.71 7.86 9.01
N TRP A 354 -20.41 8.16 7.91
CA TRP A 354 -21.24 9.35 7.71
C TRP A 354 -22.68 9.16 8.21
N LEU A 355 -23.20 7.93 8.16
CA LEU A 355 -24.56 7.57 8.58
C LEU A 355 -24.66 7.30 10.10
N HIS A 356 -23.62 6.73 10.73
CA HIS A 356 -23.70 6.18 12.09
C HIS A 356 -23.06 7.02 13.20
N ARG A 357 -22.23 8.04 12.90
CA ARG A 357 -21.66 8.93 13.93
C ARG A 357 -22.37 10.28 14.02
N LYS A 358 -22.37 10.86 15.23
CA LYS A 358 -22.78 12.25 15.51
C LYS A 358 -21.80 13.22 14.83
N HIS A 359 -21.84 13.29 13.52
CA HIS A 359 -21.05 14.25 12.74
C HIS A 359 -21.64 15.66 12.97
N PRO A 360 -20.82 16.74 13.05
CA PRO A 360 -21.28 18.11 13.30
C PRO A 360 -22.14 18.74 12.18
N PHE A 361 -22.63 17.95 11.22
CA PHE A 361 -23.45 18.42 10.10
C PHE A 361 -24.89 17.90 10.23
N PRO A 362 -25.91 18.72 9.89
CA PRO A 362 -27.30 18.33 10.02
C PRO A 362 -27.61 17.10 9.16
N ARG A 363 -28.37 16.17 9.74
CA ARG A 363 -28.90 15.01 9.03
C ARG A 363 -29.99 15.47 8.05
N PRO A 364 -30.17 14.81 6.89
CA PRO A 364 -31.31 15.07 6.01
C PRO A 364 -32.63 14.73 6.73
N GLU A 365 -33.69 15.50 6.48
CA GLU A 365 -35.01 15.31 7.11
C GLU A 365 -35.77 14.08 6.59
N HIS A 366 -35.27 13.41 5.54
CA HIS A 366 -35.91 12.24 4.97
C HIS A 366 -35.14 10.95 5.30
N ARG A 367 -35.70 10.13 6.20
CA ARG A 367 -35.31 8.73 6.36
C ARG A 367 -35.84 7.92 5.18
N VAL A 368 -34.94 7.30 4.43
CA VAL A 368 -35.30 6.19 3.54
C VAL A 368 -35.32 4.92 4.42
N SER A 369 -36.50 4.32 4.60
CA SER A 369 -36.62 3.01 5.22
C SER A 369 -36.33 1.93 4.18
N TRP A 370 -35.31 1.11 4.42
CA TRP A 370 -35.10 -0.12 3.68
C TRP A 370 -36.19 -1.11 4.09
N GLY A 371 -37.18 -1.32 3.23
CA GLY A 371 -38.23 -2.31 3.44
C GLY A 371 -37.67 -3.71 3.25
N THR A 372 -37.35 -4.40 4.34
CA THR A 372 -37.18 -5.86 4.34
C THR A 372 -38.58 -6.49 4.45
N ASP A 373 -39.33 -6.53 3.35
CA ASP A 373 -40.50 -7.41 3.29
C ASP A 373 -40.68 -7.97 1.89
N THR A 374 -39.99 -9.08 1.65
CA THR A 374 -40.34 -10.04 0.60
C THR A 374 -40.46 -11.41 1.24
N THR A 375 -41.49 -11.55 2.08
CA THR A 375 -42.00 -12.87 2.43
C THR A 375 -42.97 -13.29 1.32
N PRO A 376 -42.76 -14.44 0.63
CA PRO A 376 -43.72 -14.90 -0.36
C PRO A 376 -44.99 -15.39 0.36
N ARG A 377 -46.14 -14.75 0.07
CA ARG A 377 -47.44 -15.28 0.46
C ARG A 377 -47.74 -16.52 -0.39
N ASN A 378 -47.62 -17.69 0.25
CA ASN A 378 -48.18 -18.93 -0.26
C ASN A 378 -49.72 -18.91 -0.14
N GLY A 379 -50.38 -19.15 -1.27
CA GLY A 379 -51.56 -20.02 -1.41
C GLY A 379 -52.95 -19.49 -1.04
N ALA A 380 -53.78 -19.25 -2.08
CA ALA A 380 -55.06 -19.93 -2.34
C ALA A 380 -55.63 -19.46 -3.69
#